data_AF-A0A3N4SJI7-F1
#
_entry.id   AF-A0A3N4SJI7-F1
#
_cell.length_a   1.000
_cell.length_b   1.000
_cell.length_c   1.000
_cell.angle_alpha   90.00
_cell.angle_beta   90.00
_cell.angle_gamma   90.00
#
_symmetry.space_group_name_H-M   'P 1'
#
loop_
_entity.id
_entity.type
_entity.pdbx_description
1 polymer ?
#
loop_
_entity_poly.entity_id
_entity_poly.type
_entity_poly.pdbx_seq_one_letter_code
_entity_poly.pdbx_strand_id
1 'polypeptide(L)'
;MSSPPVAPPGWSRWLVPPAALSVHLSIGQAYAWSVFKPPLESALNLNGTESALPFQLAIVMLGLSAAFGGTLVERNGPRWAMTVALICFSSGFLISALGAETKQFWLIVLGYGFVGGIGLGIGYISPVSTLIKWFPDRPGMATGIAIMGFGGGALIASPWSAQMLSSFGSDNDGIALAFLVHGLSYAVFMTLGVLLVRVPRTEKPVADAPSAYEGVQVSANSAIRTPQFWCLWVVLCMNVTAGIGILEKAAPMITDFFAGSSTPVTVSAAAGFVALLSAANMAGRIGWSSTSDLIGRKNIYRVYLGVGALMYLLITLFGDSSKPLFILCALVILSFYGGGFATVPAYLKDLFGTYQVGAIHGRLLTAWSLAGVLGPLIVNWIADHQKAAGKHGSDLYTLSFGIMIGLLVVGFVANELVRPVDARHHIPAPREAVDVERQQPA
;
A
#
# COMPACT_ATOMS: atom_id res chain seq x y z
N MET A 1 23.74 -10.83 -16.28
CA MET A 1 23.12 -9.81 -15.40
C MET A 1 23.29 -8.46 -16.08
N SER A 2 22.20 -7.76 -16.38
CA SER A 2 22.24 -6.46 -17.08
C SER A 2 22.70 -5.36 -16.13
N SER A 3 23.67 -4.54 -16.54
CA SER A 3 24.10 -3.33 -15.80
C SER A 3 22.90 -2.46 -15.39
N PRO A 4 22.93 -1.80 -14.22
CA PRO A 4 21.84 -0.96 -13.77
C PRO A 4 21.55 0.12 -14.84
N PRO A 5 20.27 0.46 -15.09
CA PRO A 5 19.93 1.36 -16.19
C PRO A 5 20.23 2.80 -15.76
N VAL A 6 21.50 3.22 -15.87
CA VAL A 6 21.94 4.56 -15.48
C VAL A 6 21.37 5.59 -16.47
N ALA A 7 20.87 6.71 -15.95
CA ALA A 7 20.35 7.77 -16.79
C ALA A 7 21.44 8.40 -17.70
N PRO A 8 21.13 8.75 -18.97
CA PRO A 8 22.03 9.53 -19.82
C PRO A 8 22.18 10.99 -19.34
N PRO A 9 23.17 11.76 -19.84
CA PRO A 9 23.27 13.18 -19.52
C PRO A 9 22.02 13.93 -19.99
N GLY A 10 21.54 14.90 -19.22
CA GLY A 10 20.32 15.66 -19.56
C GLY A 10 19.00 14.90 -19.33
N TRP A 11 19.02 13.70 -18.72
CA TRP A 11 17.80 12.96 -18.42
C TRP A 11 16.93 13.69 -17.39
N SER A 12 15.65 13.89 -17.73
CA SER A 12 14.70 14.50 -16.81
C SER A 12 14.27 13.51 -15.73
N ARG A 13 14.50 13.86 -14.46
CA ARG A 13 14.01 13.10 -13.29
C ARG A 13 12.50 12.89 -13.28
N TRP A 14 11.75 13.72 -14.00
CA TRP A 14 10.29 13.63 -14.15
C TRP A 14 9.80 12.53 -15.08
N LEU A 15 10.70 11.80 -15.75
CA LEU A 15 10.36 10.57 -16.48
C LEU A 15 10.22 9.34 -15.55
N VAL A 16 10.69 9.45 -14.30
CA VAL A 16 10.67 8.36 -13.32
C VAL A 16 9.29 8.17 -12.67
N PRO A 17 8.52 9.22 -12.29
CA PRO A 17 7.18 9.03 -11.76
C PRO A 17 6.21 8.31 -12.71
N PRO A 18 6.16 8.60 -14.03
CA PRO A 18 5.36 7.80 -14.96
C PRO A 18 5.77 6.32 -15.01
N ALA A 19 7.07 6.02 -14.94
CA ALA A 19 7.57 4.64 -14.89
C ALA A 19 7.14 3.93 -13.59
N ALA A 20 7.14 4.64 -12.48
CA ALA A 20 6.68 4.14 -11.19
C ALA A 20 5.17 3.88 -11.18
N LEU A 21 4.40 4.84 -11.71
CA LEU A 21 2.95 4.78 -11.81
C LEU A 21 2.50 3.64 -12.71
N SER A 22 3.22 3.31 -13.79
CA SER A 22 2.82 2.22 -14.67
C SER A 22 2.81 0.86 -13.97
N VAL A 23 3.75 0.64 -13.04
CA VAL A 23 3.76 -0.54 -12.17
C VAL A 23 2.70 -0.42 -11.09
N HIS A 24 2.73 0.68 -10.31
CA HIS A 24 1.85 0.83 -9.15
C HIS A 24 0.36 0.91 -9.49
N LEU A 25 -0.05 1.54 -10.59
CA LEU A 25 -1.45 1.51 -11.05
C LEU A 25 -1.88 0.10 -11.45
N SER A 26 -0.99 -0.68 -12.08
CA SER A 26 -1.27 -2.07 -12.45
C SER A 26 -1.47 -2.92 -11.21
N ILE A 27 -0.50 -2.92 -10.29
CA ILE A 27 -0.60 -3.73 -9.06
C ILE A 27 -1.67 -3.19 -8.09
N GLY A 28 -2.01 -1.90 -8.16
CA GLY A 28 -3.15 -1.31 -7.44
C GLY A 28 -4.52 -1.88 -7.85
N GLN A 29 -4.58 -2.66 -8.94
CA GLN A 29 -5.76 -3.46 -9.29
C GLN A 29 -6.17 -4.40 -8.16
N ALA A 30 -5.28 -4.78 -7.24
CA ALA A 30 -5.60 -5.70 -6.14
C ALA A 30 -6.88 -5.33 -5.39
N TYR A 31 -7.14 -4.03 -5.22
CA TYR A 31 -8.33 -3.53 -4.55
C TYR A 31 -9.63 -3.64 -5.37
N ALA A 32 -9.55 -3.90 -6.67
CA ALA A 32 -10.70 -4.14 -7.56
C ALA A 32 -11.16 -5.61 -7.56
N TRP A 33 -10.54 -6.49 -6.78
CA TRP A 33 -10.92 -7.91 -6.69
C TRP A 33 -12.41 -8.13 -6.35
N SER A 34 -13.00 -7.22 -5.57
CA SER A 34 -14.41 -7.28 -5.18
C SER A 34 -15.38 -7.36 -6.36
N VAL A 35 -15.00 -6.85 -7.54
CA VAL A 35 -15.81 -6.94 -8.77
C VAL A 35 -15.89 -8.37 -9.32
N PHE A 36 -14.85 -9.18 -9.11
CA PHE A 36 -14.79 -10.57 -9.58
C PHE A 36 -15.43 -11.56 -8.60
N LYS A 37 -15.67 -11.18 -7.34
CA LYS A 37 -16.23 -12.08 -6.33
C LYS A 37 -17.63 -12.61 -6.69
N PRO A 38 -18.67 -11.78 -6.90
CA PRO A 38 -20.01 -12.30 -7.23
C PRO A 38 -20.06 -13.21 -8.47
N PRO A 39 -19.41 -12.88 -9.62
CA PRO A 39 -19.44 -13.76 -10.78
C PRO A 39 -18.68 -15.07 -10.52
N LEU A 40 -17.56 -15.07 -9.78
CA LEU A 40 -16.87 -16.30 -9.38
C LEU A 40 -17.71 -17.17 -8.43
N GLU A 41 -18.37 -16.56 -7.45
CA GLU A 41 -19.29 -17.24 -6.53
C GLU A 41 -20.39 -17.96 -7.31
N SER A 42 -21.01 -17.27 -8.27
CA SER A 42 -22.05 -17.84 -9.12
C SER A 42 -21.52 -18.90 -10.09
N ALA A 43 -20.36 -18.69 -10.72
CA ALA A 43 -19.84 -19.54 -11.79
C ALA A 43 -19.19 -20.84 -11.29
N LEU A 44 -18.68 -20.83 -10.05
CA LEU A 44 -17.95 -21.94 -9.43
C LEU A 44 -18.64 -22.48 -8.16
N ASN A 45 -19.83 -21.97 -7.82
CA ASN A 45 -20.59 -22.32 -6.60
C ASN A 45 -19.78 -22.12 -5.32
N LEU A 46 -19.06 -20.98 -5.24
CA LEU A 46 -18.25 -20.62 -4.08
C LEU A 46 -19.07 -19.78 -3.10
N ASN A 47 -18.72 -19.86 -1.82
CA ASN A 47 -19.19 -18.90 -0.83
C ASN A 47 -18.28 -17.66 -0.76
N GLY A 48 -18.76 -16.60 -0.09
CA GLY A 48 -18.04 -15.33 0.00
C GLY A 48 -16.68 -15.37 0.73
N THR A 49 -16.43 -16.40 1.55
CA THR A 49 -15.14 -16.64 2.20
C THR A 49 -14.15 -17.26 1.22
N GLU A 50 -14.60 -18.26 0.47
CA GLU A 50 -13.80 -18.92 -0.57
C GLU A 50 -13.39 -17.91 -1.64
N SER A 51 -14.34 -17.13 -2.18
CA SER A 51 -14.07 -16.13 -3.22
C SER A 51 -13.13 -15.00 -2.76
N ALA A 52 -12.96 -14.79 -1.46
CA ALA A 52 -12.01 -13.81 -0.90
C ALA A 52 -10.57 -14.34 -0.80
N LEU A 53 -10.37 -15.66 -0.85
CA LEU A 53 -9.08 -16.32 -0.63
C LEU A 53 -7.96 -15.84 -1.58
N PRO A 54 -8.19 -15.64 -2.89
CA PRO A 54 -7.13 -15.17 -3.80
C PRO A 54 -6.60 -13.79 -3.39
N PHE A 55 -7.47 -12.85 -3.05
CA PHE A 55 -7.06 -11.52 -2.58
C PHE A 55 -6.32 -11.57 -1.24
N GLN A 56 -6.83 -12.33 -0.27
CA GLN A 56 -6.17 -12.48 1.03
C GLN A 56 -4.76 -13.04 0.88
N LEU A 57 -4.60 -14.09 0.08
CA LEU A 57 -3.29 -14.68 -0.20
C LEU A 57 -2.38 -13.68 -0.93
N ALA A 58 -2.91 -12.88 -1.88
CA ALA A 58 -2.15 -11.84 -2.56
C ALA A 58 -1.56 -10.81 -1.60
N ILE A 59 -2.33 -10.35 -0.60
CA ILE A 59 -1.86 -9.38 0.41
C ILE A 59 -0.82 -9.99 1.36
N VAL A 60 -0.97 -11.27 1.74
CA VAL A 60 0.05 -11.98 2.51
C VAL A 60 1.34 -12.11 1.70
N MET A 61 1.23 -12.56 0.45
CA MET A 61 2.37 -12.72 -0.44
C MET A 61 3.02 -11.39 -0.81
N LEU A 62 2.27 -10.29 -0.88
CA LEU A 62 2.81 -8.95 -1.00
C LEU A 62 3.77 -8.65 0.15
N GLY A 63 3.31 -8.80 1.40
CA GLY A 63 4.14 -8.51 2.58
C GLY A 63 5.37 -9.41 2.68
N LEU A 64 5.21 -10.71 2.45
CA LEU A 64 6.31 -11.68 2.52
C LEU A 64 7.33 -11.46 1.40
N SER A 65 6.87 -11.33 0.16
CA SER A 65 7.78 -11.10 -0.98
C SER A 65 8.47 -9.75 -0.89
N ALA A 66 7.81 -8.72 -0.34
CA ALA A 66 8.45 -7.45 -0.02
C ALA A 66 9.56 -7.60 1.05
N ALA A 67 9.26 -8.28 2.16
CA ALA A 67 10.19 -8.46 3.27
C ALA A 67 11.44 -9.27 2.89
N PHE A 68 11.26 -10.38 2.17
CA PHE A 68 12.35 -11.27 1.77
C PHE A 68 13.01 -10.85 0.45
N GLY A 69 12.23 -10.33 -0.50
CA GLY A 69 12.71 -9.88 -1.81
C GLY A 69 13.41 -8.53 -1.79
N GLY A 70 13.15 -7.66 -0.81
CA GLY A 70 13.70 -6.30 -0.76
C GLY A 70 15.23 -6.24 -0.82
N THR A 71 15.94 -7.18 -0.18
CA THR A 71 17.41 -7.24 -0.25
C THR A 71 17.90 -7.64 -1.65
N LEU A 72 17.17 -8.53 -2.33
CA LEU A 72 17.47 -8.95 -3.69
C LEU A 72 17.18 -7.82 -4.70
N VAL A 73 16.14 -7.03 -4.45
CA VAL A 73 15.81 -5.82 -5.22
C VAL A 73 16.92 -4.77 -5.12
N GLU A 74 17.44 -4.50 -3.92
CA GLU A 74 18.56 -3.56 -3.76
C GLU A 74 19.80 -4.08 -4.51
N ARG A 75 20.11 -5.37 -4.42
CA ARG A 75 21.28 -5.97 -5.09
C ARG A 75 21.19 -5.98 -6.61
N ASN A 76 20.03 -6.35 -7.16
CA ASN A 76 19.85 -6.53 -8.61
C ASN A 76 19.35 -5.27 -9.32
N GLY A 77 18.96 -4.24 -8.55
CA GLY A 77 18.48 -2.96 -9.06
C GLY A 77 17.01 -2.94 -9.50
N PRO A 78 16.48 -1.74 -9.82
CA PRO A 78 15.06 -1.53 -9.98
C PRO A 78 14.47 -2.15 -11.25
N ARG A 79 15.24 -2.25 -12.33
CA ARG A 79 14.79 -2.87 -13.59
C ARG A 79 14.51 -4.35 -13.42
N TRP A 80 15.41 -5.08 -12.75
CA TRP A 80 15.20 -6.49 -12.43
C TRP A 80 13.92 -6.67 -11.62
N ALA A 81 13.74 -5.87 -10.57
CA ALA A 81 12.56 -5.94 -9.72
C ALA A 81 11.25 -5.65 -10.47
N MET A 82 11.23 -4.61 -11.33
CA MET A 82 10.06 -4.29 -12.16
C MET A 82 9.79 -5.38 -13.21
N THR A 83 10.82 -6.03 -13.75
CA THR A 83 10.66 -7.18 -14.65
C THR A 83 10.06 -8.39 -13.92
N VAL A 84 10.52 -8.70 -12.71
CA VAL A 84 9.93 -9.77 -11.89
C VAL A 84 8.47 -9.44 -11.57
N ALA A 85 8.18 -8.20 -11.17
CA ALA A 85 6.82 -7.75 -10.91
C ALA A 85 5.91 -7.91 -12.13
N LEU A 86 6.38 -7.48 -13.31
CA LEU A 86 5.68 -7.66 -14.58
C LEU A 86 5.38 -9.12 -14.86
N ILE A 87 6.40 -9.98 -14.80
CA ILE A 87 6.24 -11.41 -15.13
C ILE A 87 5.28 -12.06 -14.15
N CYS A 88 5.49 -11.90 -12.85
CA CYS A 88 4.68 -12.52 -11.81
C CYS A 88 3.23 -11.99 -11.82
N PHE A 89 3.04 -10.67 -11.92
CA PHE A 89 1.70 -10.09 -11.90
C PHE A 89 0.89 -10.47 -13.14
N SER A 90 1.46 -10.31 -14.34
CA SER A 90 0.79 -10.69 -15.58
C SER A 90 0.55 -12.20 -15.68
N SER A 91 1.55 -13.03 -15.37
CA SER A 91 1.36 -14.50 -15.38
C SER A 91 0.35 -14.96 -14.32
N GLY A 92 0.27 -14.29 -13.17
CA GLY A 92 -0.76 -14.56 -12.17
C GLY A 92 -2.19 -14.42 -12.72
N PHE A 93 -2.43 -13.40 -13.53
CA PHE A 93 -3.70 -13.25 -14.26
C PHE A 93 -3.89 -14.33 -15.33
N LEU A 94 -2.87 -14.67 -16.09
CA LEU A 94 -2.97 -15.70 -17.14
C LEU A 94 -3.25 -17.09 -16.53
N ILE A 95 -2.63 -17.41 -15.39
CA ILE A 95 -2.91 -18.64 -14.64
C ILE A 95 -4.36 -18.61 -14.10
N SER A 96 -4.83 -17.44 -13.63
CA SER A 96 -6.21 -17.28 -13.16
C SER A 96 -7.23 -17.39 -14.30
N ALA A 97 -6.88 -16.91 -15.50
CA ALA A 97 -7.70 -17.09 -16.70
C ALA A 97 -7.87 -18.57 -17.03
N LEU A 98 -6.76 -19.33 -17.03
CA LEU A 98 -6.81 -20.79 -17.20
C LEU A 98 -7.64 -21.46 -16.09
N GLY A 99 -7.51 -20.99 -14.85
CA GLY A 99 -8.29 -21.50 -13.72
C GLY A 99 -9.80 -21.27 -13.89
N ALA A 100 -10.21 -20.11 -14.38
CA ALA A 100 -11.61 -19.82 -14.67
C ALA A 100 -12.12 -20.69 -15.83
N GLU A 101 -11.39 -20.77 -16.95
CA GLU A 101 -11.76 -21.58 -18.12
C GLU A 101 -11.91 -23.07 -17.78
N THR A 102 -10.96 -23.61 -17.00
CA THR A 102 -10.96 -25.03 -16.59
C THR A 102 -11.81 -25.31 -15.35
N LYS A 103 -12.47 -24.28 -14.79
CA LYS A 103 -13.27 -24.33 -13.55
C LYS A 103 -12.49 -24.86 -12.33
N GLN A 104 -11.18 -24.62 -12.31
CA GLN A 104 -10.26 -25.02 -11.25
C GLN A 104 -9.95 -23.84 -10.34
N PHE A 105 -10.75 -23.64 -9.29
CA PHE A 105 -10.58 -22.51 -8.38
C PHE A 105 -9.18 -22.41 -7.75
N TRP A 106 -8.52 -23.55 -7.48
CA TRP A 106 -7.17 -23.56 -6.93
C TRP A 106 -6.14 -22.89 -7.85
N LEU A 107 -6.34 -22.92 -9.18
CA LEU A 107 -5.48 -22.21 -10.13
C LEU A 107 -5.68 -20.69 -10.02
N ILE A 108 -6.87 -20.21 -9.71
CA ILE A 108 -7.12 -18.79 -9.45
C ILE A 108 -6.43 -18.36 -8.16
N VAL A 109 -6.51 -19.18 -7.10
CA VAL A 109 -5.80 -18.94 -5.84
C VAL A 109 -4.28 -18.92 -6.05
N LEU A 110 -3.74 -19.87 -6.81
CA LEU A 110 -2.32 -19.94 -7.15
C LEU A 110 -1.89 -18.75 -8.04
N GLY A 111 -2.65 -18.48 -9.10
CA GLY A 111 -2.35 -17.44 -10.07
C GLY A 111 -2.41 -16.05 -9.46
N TYR A 112 -3.61 -15.62 -9.06
CA TYR A 112 -3.83 -14.28 -8.52
C TYR A 112 -3.19 -14.12 -7.13
N GLY A 113 -3.48 -15.07 -6.24
CA GLY A 113 -3.07 -15.01 -4.84
C GLY A 113 -1.58 -15.21 -4.65
N PHE A 114 -1.02 -16.31 -5.16
CA PHE A 114 0.38 -16.60 -4.90
C PHE A 114 1.33 -15.90 -5.87
N VAL A 115 1.23 -16.20 -7.17
CA VAL A 115 2.16 -15.68 -8.20
C VAL A 115 1.96 -14.18 -8.39
N GLY A 116 0.71 -13.73 -8.52
CA GLY A 116 0.36 -12.31 -8.59
C GLY A 116 0.75 -11.55 -7.32
N GLY A 117 0.54 -12.16 -6.14
CA GLY A 117 0.97 -11.65 -4.83
C GLY A 117 2.48 -11.41 -4.70
N ILE A 118 3.32 -12.27 -5.30
CA ILE A 118 4.77 -12.04 -5.36
C ILE A 118 5.08 -10.82 -6.25
N GLY A 119 4.40 -10.71 -7.40
CA GLY A 119 4.54 -9.57 -8.29
C GLY A 119 4.14 -8.24 -7.63
N LEU A 120 3.07 -8.27 -6.84
CA LEU A 120 2.59 -7.18 -5.99
C LEU A 120 3.67 -6.68 -5.04
N GLY A 121 4.28 -7.55 -4.22
CA GLY A 121 5.25 -7.14 -3.21
C GLY A 121 6.57 -6.64 -3.77
N ILE A 122 7.13 -7.35 -4.75
CA ILE A 122 8.39 -6.92 -5.41
C ILE A 122 8.16 -5.62 -6.20
N GLY A 123 7.03 -5.53 -6.91
CA GLY A 123 6.63 -4.35 -7.68
C GLY A 123 6.36 -3.12 -6.84
N TYR A 124 6.00 -3.29 -5.55
CA TYR A 124 5.76 -2.20 -4.63
C TYR A 124 7.06 -1.50 -4.15
N ILE A 125 8.15 -2.25 -3.95
CA ILE A 125 9.39 -1.69 -3.38
C ILE A 125 10.16 -0.85 -4.40
N SER A 126 10.33 -1.37 -5.61
CA SER A 126 11.28 -0.83 -6.59
C SER A 126 10.98 0.62 -7.04
N PRO A 127 9.72 0.99 -7.36
CA PRO A 127 9.40 2.36 -7.74
C PRO A 127 9.65 3.36 -6.62
N VAL A 128 9.35 2.98 -5.38
CA VAL A 128 9.52 3.83 -4.20
C VAL A 128 11.00 4.14 -3.95
N SER A 129 11.86 3.12 -3.90
CA SER A 129 13.29 3.32 -3.64
C SER A 129 13.96 4.12 -4.76
N THR A 130 13.55 3.93 -6.01
CA THR A 130 14.06 4.68 -7.16
C THR A 130 13.68 6.15 -7.08
N LEU A 131 12.43 6.46 -6.75
CA LEU A 131 11.95 7.84 -6.66
C LEU A 131 12.60 8.64 -5.53
N ILE A 132 12.87 8.01 -4.38
CA ILE A 132 13.62 8.65 -3.28
C ILE A 132 15.02 9.08 -3.74
N LYS A 133 15.69 8.27 -4.57
CA LYS A 133 17.03 8.58 -5.11
C LYS A 133 17.01 9.76 -6.10
N TRP A 134 15.92 9.94 -6.86
CA TRP A 134 15.78 11.02 -7.85
C TRP A 134 15.28 12.35 -7.28
N PHE A 135 14.59 12.30 -6.15
CA PHE A 135 14.02 13.47 -5.47
C PHE A 135 14.51 13.54 -4.03
N PRO A 136 15.83 13.68 -3.80
CA PRO A 136 16.38 13.79 -2.45
C PRO A 136 15.88 15.04 -1.71
N ASP A 137 15.52 16.08 -2.46
CA ASP A 137 14.96 17.37 -2.03
C ASP A 137 13.49 17.28 -1.59
N ARG A 138 12.72 16.34 -2.14
CA ARG A 138 11.27 16.18 -1.86
C ARG A 138 10.87 14.70 -1.79
N PRO A 139 11.47 13.92 -0.88
CA PRO A 139 11.26 12.48 -0.84
C PRO A 139 9.82 12.11 -0.45
N GLY A 140 9.15 12.93 0.36
CA GLY A 140 7.73 12.76 0.71
C GLY A 140 6.83 12.92 -0.52
N MET A 141 7.01 13.99 -1.31
CA MET A 141 6.28 14.16 -2.57
C MET A 141 6.51 12.98 -3.53
N ALA A 142 7.77 12.55 -3.69
CA ALA A 142 8.13 11.50 -4.65
C ALA A 142 7.53 10.13 -4.26
N THR A 143 7.64 9.76 -2.99
CA THR A 143 7.00 8.55 -2.44
C THR A 143 5.48 8.64 -2.52
N GLY A 144 4.91 9.82 -2.25
CA GLY A 144 3.49 10.10 -2.39
C GLY A 144 2.95 9.86 -3.79
N ILE A 145 3.60 10.41 -4.82
CA ILE A 145 3.23 10.19 -6.23
C ILE A 145 3.32 8.71 -6.59
N ALA A 146 4.40 8.03 -6.19
CA ALA A 146 4.56 6.60 -6.44
C ALA A 146 3.37 5.83 -5.84
N ILE A 147 3.18 5.99 -4.54
CA ILE A 147 2.27 5.18 -3.73
C ILE A 147 0.80 5.53 -4.05
N MET A 148 0.52 6.74 -4.56
CA MET A 148 -0.79 7.09 -5.11
C MET A 148 -1.22 6.10 -6.19
N GLY A 149 -0.31 5.67 -7.08
CA GLY A 149 -0.64 4.76 -8.17
C GLY A 149 -1.24 3.46 -7.64
N PHE A 150 -0.68 2.95 -6.54
CA PHE A 150 -1.19 1.75 -5.89
C PHE A 150 -2.60 1.97 -5.29
N GLY A 151 -2.81 3.08 -4.59
CA GLY A 151 -4.13 3.42 -4.02
C GLY A 151 -5.17 3.79 -5.08
N GLY A 152 -4.75 4.33 -6.22
CA GLY A 152 -5.62 4.77 -7.31
C GLY A 152 -5.92 3.67 -8.35
N GLY A 153 -5.19 2.56 -8.36
CA GLY A 153 -5.35 1.50 -9.36
C GLY A 153 -6.77 0.96 -9.45
N ALA A 154 -7.45 0.78 -8.31
CA ALA A 154 -8.84 0.33 -8.29
C ALA A 154 -9.86 1.35 -8.82
N LEU A 155 -9.56 2.65 -8.82
CA LEU A 155 -10.46 3.65 -9.41
C LEU A 155 -10.60 3.45 -10.92
N ILE A 156 -9.57 2.90 -11.57
CA ILE A 156 -9.59 2.54 -13.00
C ILE A 156 -10.01 1.09 -13.15
N ALA A 157 -9.41 0.17 -12.40
CA ALA A 157 -9.58 -1.26 -12.60
C ALA A 157 -10.99 -1.76 -12.25
N SER A 158 -11.68 -1.16 -11.27
CA SER A 158 -13.04 -1.59 -10.89
C SER A 158 -14.08 -1.36 -12.00
N PRO A 159 -14.27 -0.12 -12.52
CA PRO A 159 -15.21 0.10 -13.63
C PRO A 159 -14.77 -0.64 -14.91
N TRP A 160 -13.47 -0.75 -15.16
CA TRP A 160 -12.95 -1.49 -16.31
C TRP A 160 -13.28 -2.99 -16.23
N SER A 161 -13.10 -3.61 -15.05
CA SER A 161 -13.47 -5.01 -14.80
C SER A 161 -14.97 -5.23 -14.92
N ALA A 162 -15.78 -4.31 -14.36
CA ALA A 162 -17.24 -4.41 -14.45
C ALA A 162 -17.73 -4.31 -15.91
N GLN A 163 -17.14 -3.41 -16.69
CA GLN A 163 -17.44 -3.28 -18.11
C GLN A 163 -17.06 -4.55 -18.90
N MET A 164 -15.88 -5.13 -18.62
CA MET A 164 -15.47 -6.41 -19.21
C MET A 164 -16.48 -7.51 -18.89
N LEU A 165 -16.84 -7.70 -17.63
CA LEU A 165 -17.79 -8.75 -17.23
C LEU A 165 -19.19 -8.53 -17.83
N SER A 166 -19.62 -7.28 -17.99
CA SER A 166 -20.88 -6.97 -18.69
C SER A 166 -20.84 -7.31 -20.18
N SER A 167 -19.66 -7.26 -20.81
CA SER A 167 -19.49 -7.47 -22.25
C SER A 167 -19.11 -8.90 -22.61
N PHE A 168 -18.26 -9.54 -21.80
CA PHE A 168 -17.75 -10.89 -22.00
C PHE A 168 -18.65 -11.96 -21.39
N GLY A 169 -19.46 -11.59 -20.40
CA GLY A 169 -20.23 -12.52 -19.59
C GLY A 169 -19.65 -12.67 -18.18
N SER A 170 -20.54 -13.05 -17.26
CA SER A 170 -20.22 -13.33 -15.85
C SER A 170 -20.06 -14.83 -15.57
N ASP A 171 -20.02 -15.65 -16.61
CA ASP A 171 -19.74 -17.07 -16.54
C ASP A 171 -18.22 -17.35 -16.57
N ASN A 172 -17.85 -18.62 -16.52
CA ASN A 172 -16.44 -19.03 -16.47
C ASN A 172 -15.63 -18.50 -17.66
N ASP A 173 -16.20 -18.52 -18.86
CA ASP A 173 -15.54 -18.08 -20.09
C ASP A 173 -15.35 -16.56 -20.11
N GLY A 174 -16.39 -15.81 -19.72
CA GLY A 174 -16.31 -14.35 -19.62
C GLY A 174 -15.33 -13.87 -18.54
N ILE A 175 -15.28 -14.56 -17.40
CA ILE A 175 -14.29 -14.30 -16.33
C ILE A 175 -12.87 -14.63 -16.82
N ALA A 176 -12.68 -15.77 -17.50
CA ALA A 176 -11.39 -16.16 -18.06
C ALA A 176 -10.87 -15.11 -19.06
N LEU A 177 -11.74 -14.65 -19.96
CA LEU A 177 -11.40 -13.60 -20.92
C LEU A 177 -11.05 -12.28 -20.21
N ALA A 178 -11.79 -11.90 -19.16
CA ALA A 178 -11.47 -10.70 -18.39
C ALA A 178 -10.09 -10.79 -17.72
N PHE A 179 -9.74 -11.94 -17.12
CA PHE A 179 -8.40 -12.15 -16.56
C PHE A 179 -7.30 -12.16 -17.62
N LEU A 180 -7.54 -12.78 -18.78
CA LEU A 180 -6.61 -12.78 -19.90
C LEU A 180 -6.30 -11.34 -20.36
N VAL A 181 -7.33 -10.52 -20.57
CA VAL A 181 -7.18 -9.12 -20.99
C VAL A 181 -6.44 -8.31 -19.93
N HIS A 182 -6.71 -8.51 -18.63
CA HIS A 182 -5.94 -7.86 -17.57
C HIS A 182 -4.46 -8.25 -17.62
N GLY A 183 -4.15 -9.55 -17.70
CA GLY A 183 -2.77 -10.04 -17.72
C GLY A 183 -1.95 -9.45 -18.87
N LEU A 184 -2.50 -9.47 -20.09
CA LEU A 184 -1.85 -8.92 -21.28
C LEU A 184 -1.72 -7.39 -21.23
N SER A 185 -2.80 -6.70 -20.83
CA SER A 185 -2.81 -5.24 -20.77
C SER A 185 -1.83 -4.72 -19.72
N TYR A 186 -1.76 -5.35 -18.54
CA TYR A 186 -0.77 -5.01 -17.53
C TYR A 186 0.65 -5.39 -17.97
N ALA A 187 0.85 -6.46 -18.75
CA ALA A 187 2.18 -6.77 -19.29
C ALA A 187 2.69 -5.61 -20.17
N VAL A 188 1.83 -5.11 -21.07
CA VAL A 188 2.15 -3.96 -21.93
C VAL A 188 2.42 -2.71 -21.10
N PHE A 189 1.52 -2.39 -20.17
CA PHE A 189 1.63 -1.16 -19.38
C PHE A 189 2.82 -1.16 -18.41
N MET A 190 3.10 -2.29 -17.75
CA MET A 190 4.27 -2.45 -16.88
C MET A 190 5.58 -2.48 -17.67
N THR A 191 5.57 -2.90 -18.94
CA THR A 191 6.76 -2.86 -19.81
C THR A 191 7.27 -1.42 -19.97
N LEU A 192 6.37 -0.43 -20.05
CA LEU A 192 6.75 0.99 -20.06
C LEU A 192 7.61 1.35 -18.85
N GLY A 193 7.22 0.88 -17.66
CA GLY A 193 7.98 1.08 -16.43
C GLY A 193 9.36 0.45 -16.49
N VAL A 194 9.47 -0.80 -16.96
CA VAL A 194 10.75 -1.51 -17.12
C VAL A 194 11.68 -0.79 -18.11
N LEU A 195 11.14 -0.22 -19.19
CA LEU A 195 11.91 0.48 -20.21
C LEU A 195 12.35 1.87 -19.74
N LEU A 196 11.48 2.59 -19.05
CA LEU A 196 11.69 3.97 -18.61
C LEU A 196 12.47 4.09 -17.30
N VAL A 197 12.45 3.06 -16.43
CA VAL A 197 13.13 3.15 -15.14
C VAL A 197 14.63 3.38 -15.34
N ARG A 198 15.12 4.41 -14.68
CA ARG A 198 16.54 4.76 -14.64
C ARG A 198 16.95 5.03 -13.21
N VAL A 199 18.21 4.76 -12.88
CA VAL A 199 18.83 5.21 -11.63
C VAL A 199 19.63 6.49 -11.90
N PRO A 200 19.70 7.43 -10.95
CA PRO A 200 20.53 8.62 -11.10
C PRO A 200 22.00 8.21 -11.25
N ARG A 201 22.77 9.01 -11.97
CA ARG A 201 24.22 8.84 -12.04
C ARG A 201 24.80 9.10 -10.65
N THR A 202 25.42 8.09 -10.04
CA THR A 202 26.46 8.34 -9.05
C THR A 202 27.64 8.88 -9.83
N GLU A 203 27.84 10.19 -9.83
CA GLU A 203 29.12 10.76 -10.24
C GLU A 203 30.21 10.07 -9.42
N LYS A 204 31.30 9.65 -10.06
CA LYS A 204 32.47 9.16 -9.32
C LYS A 204 32.79 10.21 -8.27
N PRO A 205 33.04 9.83 -7.00
CA PRO A 205 33.46 10.82 -6.02
C PRO A 205 34.68 11.53 -6.60
N VAL A 206 34.54 12.84 -6.83
CA VAL A 206 35.71 13.69 -7.06
C VAL A 206 36.58 13.47 -5.82
N ALA A 207 37.86 13.18 -5.99
CA ALA A 207 38.77 13.15 -4.86
C ALA A 207 38.60 14.51 -4.14
N ASP A 208 38.15 14.48 -2.88
CA ASP A 208 37.78 15.63 -2.04
C ASP A 208 36.33 16.16 -2.11
N ALA A 209 35.42 15.52 -2.86
CA ALA A 209 33.99 15.80 -2.70
C ALA A 209 33.40 15.03 -1.49
N PRO A 210 32.53 15.67 -0.68
CA PRO A 210 31.78 14.97 0.35
C PRO A 210 31.06 13.77 -0.27
N SER A 211 31.21 12.59 0.31
CA SER A 211 30.67 11.36 -0.30
C SER A 211 29.16 11.51 -0.52
N ALA A 212 28.61 10.91 -1.58
CA ALA A 212 27.16 10.89 -1.84
C ALA A 212 26.33 10.21 -0.70
N TYR A 213 27.01 9.77 0.37
CA TYR A 213 26.51 9.03 1.52
C TYR A 213 26.87 9.69 2.86
N GLU A 214 27.14 11.00 2.90
CA GLU A 214 27.29 11.70 4.18
C GLU A 214 26.03 11.56 5.05
N GLY A 215 26.20 11.06 6.29
CA GLY A 215 25.14 10.92 7.28
C GLY A 215 24.96 9.50 7.80
N VAL A 216 23.84 9.25 8.48
CA VAL A 216 23.51 7.95 9.07
C VAL A 216 23.20 6.95 7.95
N GLN A 217 23.89 5.82 7.94
CA GLN A 217 23.60 4.72 7.03
C GLN A 217 23.53 3.39 7.79
N VAL A 218 22.44 2.66 7.62
CA VAL A 218 22.14 1.44 8.38
C VAL A 218 21.73 0.34 7.42
N SER A 219 22.34 -0.84 7.58
CA SER A 219 21.94 -2.01 6.79
C SER A 219 20.59 -2.52 7.24
N ALA A 220 19.86 -3.16 6.34
CA ALA A 220 18.51 -3.59 6.65
C ALA A 220 18.45 -4.73 7.69
N ASN A 221 19.54 -5.51 7.82
CA ASN A 221 19.70 -6.48 8.91
C ASN A 221 19.99 -5.82 10.26
N SER A 222 20.65 -4.65 10.27
CA SER A 222 20.90 -3.89 11.49
C SER A 222 19.65 -3.11 11.92
N ALA A 223 18.91 -2.55 10.96
CA ALA A 223 17.70 -1.78 11.21
C ALA A 223 16.66 -2.57 12.01
N ILE A 224 16.39 -3.84 11.67
CA ILE A 224 15.42 -4.68 12.40
C ILE A 224 15.84 -5.01 13.85
N ARG A 225 17.09 -4.74 14.22
CA ARG A 225 17.59 -4.92 15.60
C ARG A 225 17.50 -3.63 16.41
N THR A 226 17.03 -2.54 15.82
CA THR A 226 16.89 -1.25 16.52
C THR A 226 15.45 -1.07 17.02
N PRO A 227 15.25 -0.42 18.18
CA PRO A 227 13.91 -0.10 18.65
C PRO A 227 13.17 0.87 17.71
N GLN A 228 13.88 1.71 16.96
CA GLN A 228 13.31 2.65 15.99
C GLN A 228 12.53 1.95 14.90
N PHE A 229 13.04 0.82 14.39
CA PHE A 229 12.34 0.05 13.37
C PHE A 229 11.00 -0.46 13.90
N TRP A 230 10.99 -1.02 15.12
CA TRP A 230 9.77 -1.53 15.74
C TRP A 230 8.80 -0.43 16.17
N CYS A 231 9.30 0.74 16.59
CA CYS A 231 8.45 1.91 16.83
C CYS A 231 7.74 2.32 15.53
N LEU A 232 8.46 2.43 14.41
CA LEU A 232 7.84 2.73 13.11
C LEU A 232 6.91 1.63 12.61
N TRP A 233 7.23 0.37 12.92
CA TRP A 233 6.38 -0.76 12.58
C TRP A 233 5.03 -0.65 13.31
N VAL A 234 5.05 -0.34 14.61
CA VAL A 234 3.84 -0.11 15.41
C VAL A 234 3.09 1.12 14.90
N VAL A 235 3.78 2.24 14.66
CA VAL A 235 3.20 3.47 14.10
C VAL A 235 2.42 3.18 12.81
N LEU A 236 3.05 2.46 11.87
CA LEU A 236 2.42 2.10 10.61
C LEU A 236 1.25 1.13 10.83
N CYS A 237 1.45 0.08 11.63
CA CYS A 237 0.42 -0.92 11.93
C CYS A 237 -0.84 -0.26 12.52
N MET A 238 -0.68 0.60 13.53
CA MET A 238 -1.80 1.26 14.21
C MET A 238 -2.53 2.24 13.27
N ASN A 239 -1.78 3.06 12.52
CA ASN A 239 -2.36 3.99 11.54
C ASN A 239 -3.17 3.27 10.46
N VAL A 240 -2.62 2.18 9.90
CA VAL A 240 -3.27 1.41 8.84
C VAL A 240 -4.47 0.62 9.37
N THR A 241 -4.37 0.01 10.55
CA THR A 241 -5.47 -0.73 11.19
C THR A 241 -6.68 0.17 11.39
N ALA A 242 -6.44 1.39 11.89
CA ALA A 242 -7.48 2.39 12.07
C ALA A 242 -8.09 2.86 10.73
N GLY A 243 -7.30 2.99 9.66
CA GLY A 243 -7.85 3.35 8.35
C GLY A 243 -8.71 2.28 7.72
N ILE A 244 -8.18 1.05 7.63
CA ILE A 244 -8.79 -0.05 6.90
C ILE A 244 -10.07 -0.56 7.56
N GLY A 245 -10.17 -0.45 8.90
CA GLY A 245 -11.35 -0.88 9.64
C GLY A 245 -12.65 -0.17 9.22
N ILE A 246 -12.61 1.16 9.01
CA ILE A 246 -13.78 1.89 8.47
C ILE A 246 -14.04 1.46 7.04
N LEU A 247 -13.00 1.38 6.21
CA LEU A 247 -13.15 1.10 4.77
C LEU A 247 -13.89 -0.22 4.52
N GLU A 248 -13.57 -1.26 5.30
CA GLU A 248 -14.16 -2.60 5.18
C GLU A 248 -15.68 -2.60 5.37
N LYS A 249 -16.18 -1.85 6.36
CA LYS A 249 -17.62 -1.75 6.68
C LYS A 249 -18.22 -0.41 6.26
N ALA A 250 -17.59 0.35 5.37
CA ALA A 250 -17.98 1.74 5.10
C ALA A 250 -19.43 1.89 4.61
N ALA A 251 -19.85 1.06 3.65
CA ALA A 251 -21.23 1.06 3.14
C ALA A 251 -22.28 0.66 4.20
N PRO A 252 -22.17 -0.51 4.88
CA PRO A 252 -23.13 -0.85 5.93
C PRO A 252 -23.08 0.13 7.11
N MET A 253 -21.90 0.62 7.49
CA MET A 253 -21.75 1.55 8.61
C MET A 253 -22.50 2.86 8.38
N ILE A 254 -22.36 3.51 7.22
CA ILE A 254 -23.11 4.75 6.95
C ILE A 254 -24.63 4.50 6.83
N THR A 255 -25.03 3.34 6.31
CA THR A 255 -26.46 2.97 6.27
C THR A 255 -27.01 2.73 7.67
N ASP A 256 -26.31 1.97 8.51
CA ASP A 256 -26.71 1.67 9.88
C ASP A 256 -26.81 2.95 10.72
N PHE A 257 -25.79 3.81 10.68
CA PHE A 257 -25.76 5.08 11.42
C PHE A 257 -26.98 5.96 11.18
N PHE A 258 -27.54 5.92 9.97
CA PHE A 258 -28.60 6.83 9.54
C PHE A 258 -29.89 6.15 9.13
N ALA A 259 -30.05 4.86 9.44
CA ALA A 259 -31.24 4.08 9.10
C ALA A 259 -32.53 4.68 9.68
N GLY A 260 -32.47 5.19 10.92
CA GLY A 260 -33.60 5.83 11.61
C GLY A 260 -33.72 7.34 11.37
N SER A 261 -32.90 7.93 10.51
CA SER A 261 -32.94 9.37 10.25
C SER A 261 -34.06 9.75 9.28
N SER A 262 -34.45 11.03 9.24
CA SER A 262 -35.48 11.55 8.31
C SER A 262 -35.16 11.34 6.83
N THR A 263 -33.89 11.07 6.50
CA THR A 263 -33.38 10.84 5.14
C THR A 263 -32.43 9.65 5.14
N PRO A 264 -32.94 8.41 5.17
CA PRO A 264 -32.11 7.21 5.19
C PRO A 264 -31.15 7.14 4.00
N VAL A 265 -29.99 6.52 4.20
CA VAL A 265 -28.94 6.43 3.18
C VAL A 265 -29.30 5.33 2.19
N THR A 266 -29.43 5.69 0.91
CA THR A 266 -29.68 4.73 -0.16
C THR A 266 -28.44 3.87 -0.46
N VAL A 267 -28.63 2.72 -1.11
CA VAL A 267 -27.53 1.86 -1.57
C VAL A 267 -26.57 2.62 -2.49
N SER A 268 -27.09 3.47 -3.38
CA SER A 268 -26.28 4.30 -4.27
C SER A 268 -25.45 5.35 -3.53
N ALA A 269 -26.04 5.98 -2.49
CA ALA A 269 -25.32 6.95 -1.66
C ALA A 269 -24.21 6.27 -0.83
N ALA A 270 -24.47 5.08 -0.29
CA ALA A 270 -23.47 4.28 0.41
C ALA A 270 -22.30 3.89 -0.51
N ALA A 271 -22.58 3.49 -1.76
CA ALA A 271 -21.54 3.22 -2.76
C ALA A 271 -20.73 4.50 -3.10
N GLY A 272 -21.42 5.64 -3.24
CA GLY A 272 -20.76 6.95 -3.43
C GLY A 272 -19.84 7.33 -2.26
N PHE A 273 -20.25 7.04 -1.03
CA PHE A 273 -19.42 7.24 0.15
C PHE A 273 -18.12 6.41 0.11
N VAL A 274 -18.22 5.12 -0.25
CA VAL A 274 -17.02 4.26 -0.42
C VAL A 274 -16.07 4.82 -1.50
N ALA A 275 -16.63 5.34 -2.60
CA ALA A 275 -15.83 5.98 -3.65
C ALA A 275 -15.12 7.25 -3.13
N LEU A 276 -15.80 8.09 -2.34
CA LEU A 276 -15.22 9.28 -1.72
C LEU A 276 -14.09 8.91 -0.74
N LEU A 277 -14.29 7.88 0.10
CA LEU A 277 -13.25 7.37 1.00
C LEU A 277 -12.00 6.92 0.24
N SER A 278 -12.18 6.23 -0.89
CA SER A 278 -11.08 5.77 -1.75
C SER A 278 -10.34 6.96 -2.39
N ALA A 279 -11.09 7.96 -2.85
CA ALA A 279 -10.50 9.20 -3.38
C ALA A 279 -9.71 9.97 -2.30
N ALA A 280 -10.25 10.07 -1.08
CA ALA A 280 -9.56 10.68 0.05
C ALA A 280 -8.27 9.92 0.41
N ASN A 281 -8.29 8.58 0.37
CA ASN A 281 -7.09 7.77 0.56
C ASN A 281 -6.02 8.06 -0.49
N MET A 282 -6.41 8.10 -1.77
CA MET A 282 -5.49 8.42 -2.87
C MET A 282 -4.92 9.83 -2.75
N ALA A 283 -5.77 10.83 -2.51
CA ALA A 283 -5.35 12.22 -2.33
C ALA A 283 -4.42 12.39 -1.12
N GLY A 284 -4.72 11.70 -0.02
CA GLY A 284 -3.91 11.69 1.19
C GLY A 284 -2.49 11.20 0.96
N ARG A 285 -2.28 10.21 0.06
CA ARG A 285 -0.94 9.69 -0.29
C ARG A 285 -0.02 10.79 -0.85
N ILE A 286 -0.52 11.67 -1.71
CA ILE A 286 0.28 12.80 -2.19
C ILE A 286 0.29 13.94 -1.18
N GLY A 287 -0.89 14.41 -0.78
CA GLY A 287 -1.04 15.65 -0.02
C GLY A 287 -0.28 15.60 1.30
N TRP A 288 -0.52 14.55 2.09
CA TRP A 288 0.10 14.43 3.40
C TRP A 288 1.57 14.03 3.33
N SER A 289 1.96 13.17 2.39
CA SER A 289 3.37 12.80 2.21
C SER A 289 4.19 14.01 1.73
N SER A 290 3.66 14.83 0.82
CA SER A 290 4.32 16.08 0.42
C SER A 290 4.40 17.08 1.57
N THR A 291 3.33 17.21 2.37
CA THR A 291 3.32 18.09 3.56
C THR A 291 4.38 17.68 4.58
N SER A 292 4.69 16.38 4.67
CA SER A 292 5.71 15.87 5.58
C SER A 292 7.14 16.31 5.22
N ASP A 293 7.39 16.74 3.98
CA ASP A 293 8.65 17.39 3.59
C ASP A 293 8.82 18.78 4.24
N LEU A 294 7.71 19.43 4.61
CA LEU A 294 7.69 20.80 5.15
C LEU A 294 7.73 20.80 6.69
N ILE A 295 6.90 19.97 7.32
CA ILE A 295 6.73 19.99 8.78
C ILE A 295 7.52 18.89 9.51
N GLY A 296 8.15 17.98 8.76
CA GLY A 296 8.93 16.85 9.28
C GLY A 296 8.11 15.58 9.53
N ARG A 297 8.77 14.43 9.45
CA ARG A 297 8.14 13.09 9.48
C ARG A 297 7.49 12.75 10.83
N LYS A 298 8.20 13.00 11.92
CA LYS A 298 7.68 12.77 13.27
C LYS A 298 6.44 13.62 13.54
N ASN A 299 6.45 14.88 13.11
CA ASN A 299 5.34 15.82 13.30
C ASN A 299 4.12 15.45 12.45
N ILE A 300 4.29 15.05 11.19
CA ILE A 300 3.14 14.65 10.38
C ILE A 300 2.47 13.39 10.94
N TYR A 301 3.24 12.45 11.52
CA TYR A 301 2.68 11.28 12.18
C TYR A 301 1.93 11.63 13.48
N ARG A 302 2.35 12.68 14.21
CA ARG A 302 1.53 13.25 15.31
C ARG A 302 0.17 13.70 14.80
N VAL A 303 0.11 14.31 13.62
CA VAL A 303 -1.16 14.71 12.98
C VAL A 303 -1.99 13.47 12.64
N TYR A 304 -1.44 12.50 11.92
CA TYR A 304 -2.19 11.31 11.50
C TYR A 304 -2.80 10.55 12.67
N LEU A 305 -2.03 10.39 13.75
CA LEU A 305 -2.39 9.57 14.89
C LEU A 305 -3.25 10.35 15.89
N GLY A 306 -2.84 11.58 16.22
CA GLY A 306 -3.55 12.43 17.18
C GLY A 306 -4.85 13.00 16.64
N VAL A 307 -4.81 13.62 15.45
CA VAL A 307 -6.05 14.13 14.82
C VAL A 307 -6.93 12.95 14.38
N GLY A 308 -6.34 11.83 13.95
CA GLY A 308 -7.11 10.60 13.67
C GLY A 308 -7.89 10.11 14.88
N ALA A 309 -7.26 10.06 16.06
CA ALA A 309 -7.94 9.69 17.31
C ALA A 309 -9.07 10.69 17.66
N LEU A 310 -8.84 11.98 17.45
CA LEU A 310 -9.86 13.01 17.63
C LEU A 310 -11.04 12.82 16.65
N MET A 311 -10.78 12.50 15.38
CA MET A 311 -11.86 12.25 14.40
C MET A 311 -12.72 11.05 14.81
N TYR A 312 -12.09 9.97 15.30
CA TYR A 312 -12.83 8.84 15.85
C TYR A 312 -13.66 9.23 17.08
N LEU A 313 -13.11 10.05 17.98
CA LEU A 313 -13.85 10.56 19.13
C LEU A 313 -15.05 11.40 18.71
N LEU A 314 -14.90 12.28 17.71
CA LEU A 314 -15.99 13.09 17.19
C LEU A 314 -17.11 12.22 16.57
N ILE A 315 -16.75 11.18 15.81
CA ILE A 315 -17.73 10.21 15.29
C ILE A 315 -18.45 9.51 16.46
N THR A 316 -17.70 9.11 17.48
CA THR A 316 -18.25 8.38 18.64
C THR A 316 -19.25 9.23 19.44
N LEU A 317 -18.97 10.53 19.58
CA LEU A 317 -19.81 11.44 20.39
C LEU A 317 -20.96 12.08 19.60
N PHE A 318 -20.80 12.29 18.30
CA PHE A 318 -21.71 13.14 17.51
C PHE A 318 -22.05 12.57 16.12
N GLY A 319 -21.56 11.37 15.79
CA GLY A 319 -21.65 10.82 14.43
C GLY A 319 -23.07 10.51 13.97
N ASP A 320 -23.96 10.12 14.88
CA ASP A 320 -25.38 9.88 14.62
C ASP A 320 -26.19 11.17 14.44
N SER A 321 -25.71 12.26 15.04
CA SER A 321 -26.38 13.56 15.06
C SER A 321 -26.14 14.37 13.79
N SER A 322 -25.09 14.07 13.01
CA SER A 322 -24.71 14.84 11.83
C SER A 322 -24.04 14.01 10.74
N LYS A 323 -24.78 13.75 9.64
CA LYS A 323 -24.26 13.09 8.43
C LYS A 323 -23.02 13.78 7.86
N PRO A 324 -22.99 15.11 7.67
CA PRO A 324 -21.80 15.78 7.16
C PRO A 324 -20.57 15.61 8.06
N LEU A 325 -20.75 15.62 9.39
CA LEU A 325 -19.66 15.42 10.34
C LEU A 325 -19.09 14.01 10.23
N PHE A 326 -19.95 12.99 10.20
CA PHE A 326 -19.54 11.60 10.02
C PHE A 326 -18.71 11.42 8.75
N ILE A 327 -19.23 11.92 7.62
CA ILE A 327 -18.56 11.82 6.32
C ILE A 327 -17.21 12.54 6.35
N LEU A 328 -17.15 13.77 6.86
CA LEU A 328 -15.90 14.54 6.92
C LEU A 328 -14.83 13.84 7.78
N CYS A 329 -15.21 13.37 8.97
CA CYS A 329 -14.29 12.66 9.85
C CYS A 329 -13.76 11.38 9.21
N ALA A 330 -14.64 10.61 8.57
CA ALA A 330 -14.24 9.40 7.86
C ALA A 330 -13.28 9.69 6.69
N LEU A 331 -13.55 10.75 5.90
CA LEU A 331 -12.64 11.18 4.82
C LEU A 331 -11.27 11.59 5.35
N VAL A 332 -11.21 12.32 6.46
CA VAL A 332 -9.94 12.71 7.09
C VAL A 332 -9.17 11.48 7.56
N ILE A 333 -9.82 10.56 8.28
CA ILE A 333 -9.19 9.30 8.73
C ILE A 333 -8.63 8.51 7.54
N LEU A 334 -9.42 8.36 6.47
CA LEU A 334 -8.98 7.61 5.28
C LEU A 334 -7.86 8.31 4.50
N SER A 335 -7.84 9.65 4.52
CA SER A 335 -6.72 10.41 3.97
C SER A 335 -5.44 10.18 4.79
N PHE A 336 -5.52 10.09 6.12
CA PHE A 336 -4.37 9.79 6.98
C PHE A 336 -3.85 8.38 6.81
N TYR A 337 -4.72 7.41 6.55
CA TYR A 337 -4.29 6.06 6.16
C TYR A 337 -3.39 6.10 4.92
N GLY A 338 -3.82 6.82 3.87
CA GLY A 338 -3.02 6.99 2.66
C GLY A 338 -1.73 7.76 2.93
N GLY A 339 -1.83 8.85 3.71
CA GLY A 339 -0.71 9.70 4.08
C GLY A 339 0.38 8.99 4.87
N GLY A 340 0.01 8.24 5.92
CA GLY A 340 0.95 7.44 6.71
C GLY A 340 1.71 6.44 5.84
N PHE A 341 0.95 5.67 5.05
CA PHE A 341 1.52 4.67 4.15
C PHE A 341 2.48 5.27 3.11
N ALA A 342 2.15 6.44 2.57
CA ALA A 342 3.00 7.14 1.61
C ALA A 342 4.25 7.81 2.24
N THR A 343 4.13 8.28 3.48
CA THR A 343 5.20 9.00 4.18
C THR A 343 6.27 8.08 4.76
N VAL A 344 5.92 6.84 5.09
CA VAL A 344 6.81 5.91 5.80
C VAL A 344 8.16 5.68 5.13
N PRO A 345 8.30 5.59 3.78
CA PRO A 345 9.60 5.36 3.16
C PRO A 345 10.53 6.58 3.34
N ALA A 346 9.98 7.79 3.34
CA ALA A 346 10.73 9.01 3.63
C ALA A 346 11.16 9.05 5.11
N TYR A 347 10.30 8.58 6.03
CA TYR A 347 10.67 8.47 7.45
C TYR A 347 11.79 7.44 7.67
N LEU A 348 11.74 6.31 6.98
CA LEU A 348 12.81 5.31 7.02
C LEU A 348 14.12 5.87 6.45
N LYS A 349 14.07 6.60 5.33
CA LYS A 349 15.23 7.28 4.75
C LYS A 349 15.86 8.24 5.77
N ASP A 350 15.06 9.07 6.43
CA ASP A 350 15.55 10.08 7.36
C ASP A 350 16.19 9.46 8.64
N LEU A 351 15.78 8.26 9.03
CA LEU A 351 16.33 7.55 10.21
C LEU A 351 17.49 6.60 9.91
N PHE A 352 17.45 5.91 8.77
CA PHE A 352 18.34 4.78 8.46
C PHE A 352 19.26 5.05 7.25
N GLY A 353 19.09 6.18 6.57
CA GLY A 353 19.85 6.51 5.37
C GLY A 353 19.29 5.88 4.10
N THR A 354 20.09 5.89 3.05
CA THR A 354 19.71 5.50 1.69
C THR A 354 20.30 4.15 1.25
N TYR A 355 21.29 3.61 1.98
CA TYR A 355 22.03 2.40 1.59
C TYR A 355 21.13 1.20 1.28
N GLN A 356 20.18 0.86 2.16
CA GLN A 356 19.23 -0.27 1.95
C GLN A 356 17.79 0.10 2.31
N VAL A 357 17.40 1.35 2.05
CA VAL A 357 16.08 1.87 2.46
C VAL A 357 14.92 1.08 1.87
N GLY A 358 15.02 0.58 0.64
CA GLY A 358 13.98 -0.25 0.02
C GLY A 358 13.84 -1.61 0.72
N ALA A 359 14.95 -2.22 1.13
CA ALA A 359 14.92 -3.47 1.90
C ALA A 359 14.41 -3.28 3.34
N ILE A 360 14.70 -2.13 3.97
CA ILE A 360 14.13 -1.78 5.28
C ILE A 360 12.62 -1.58 5.14
N HIS A 361 12.20 -0.82 4.13
CA HIS A 361 10.80 -0.58 3.83
C HIS A 361 10.05 -1.89 3.56
N GLY A 362 10.62 -2.79 2.76
CA GLY A 362 10.04 -4.11 2.50
C GLY A 362 9.77 -4.90 3.77
N ARG A 363 10.71 -4.92 4.73
CA ARG A 363 10.50 -5.58 6.03
C ARG A 363 9.43 -4.89 6.88
N LEU A 364 9.37 -3.56 6.83
CA LEU A 364 8.36 -2.78 7.55
C LEU A 364 6.93 -3.07 7.05
N LEU A 365 6.75 -3.38 5.76
CA LEU A 365 5.43 -3.68 5.18
C LEU A 365 4.76 -4.92 5.76
N THR A 366 5.46 -5.76 6.53
CA THR A 366 4.82 -6.80 7.35
C THR A 366 3.81 -6.21 8.36
N ALA A 367 4.01 -4.96 8.81
CA ALA A 367 3.04 -4.22 9.61
C ALA A 367 1.71 -4.04 8.87
N TRP A 368 1.77 -3.81 7.56
CA TRP A 368 0.58 -3.65 6.74
C TRP A 368 -0.17 -4.98 6.59
N SER A 369 0.55 -6.10 6.38
CA SER A 369 -0.08 -7.43 6.36
C SER A 369 -0.82 -7.72 7.68
N LEU A 370 -0.22 -7.40 8.83
CA LEU A 370 -0.92 -7.57 10.11
C LEU A 370 -2.11 -6.62 10.25
N ALA A 371 -1.93 -5.34 9.94
CA ALA A 371 -3.00 -4.34 10.03
C ALA A 371 -4.19 -4.65 9.12
N GLY A 372 -3.92 -5.20 7.93
CA GLY A 372 -4.93 -5.66 6.98
C GLY A 372 -5.79 -6.82 7.50
N VAL A 373 -5.29 -7.58 8.47
CA VAL A 373 -6.05 -8.63 9.17
C VAL A 373 -6.74 -8.04 10.41
N LEU A 374 -6.01 -7.30 11.25
CA LEU A 374 -6.53 -6.78 12.51
C LEU A 374 -7.70 -5.82 12.31
N GLY A 375 -7.61 -4.90 11.34
CA GLY A 375 -8.64 -3.87 11.13
C GLY A 375 -10.02 -4.46 10.83
N PRO A 376 -10.17 -5.26 9.75
CA PRO A 376 -11.42 -5.94 9.43
C PRO A 376 -11.89 -6.85 10.55
N LEU A 377 -10.98 -7.62 11.19
CA LEU A 377 -11.34 -8.54 12.26
C LEU A 377 -11.95 -7.79 13.45
N ILE A 378 -11.34 -6.71 13.91
CA ILE A 378 -11.84 -5.89 15.03
C ILE A 378 -13.24 -5.37 14.70
N VAL A 379 -13.41 -4.69 13.55
CA VAL A 379 -14.68 -4.03 13.23
C VAL A 379 -15.79 -5.04 12.96
N ASN A 380 -15.52 -6.11 12.21
CA ASN A 380 -16.51 -7.12 11.87
C ASN A 380 -16.94 -7.91 13.09
N TRP A 381 -15.98 -8.44 13.85
CA TRP A 381 -16.27 -9.25 15.03
C TRP A 381 -17.10 -8.46 16.05
N ILE A 382 -16.73 -7.20 16.31
CA ILE A 382 -17.48 -6.35 17.24
C ILE A 382 -18.88 -6.07 16.72
N ALA A 383 -19.02 -5.63 15.46
CA ALA A 383 -20.33 -5.29 14.91
C ALA A 383 -21.28 -6.50 14.93
N ASP A 384 -20.79 -7.70 14.61
CA ASP A 384 -21.59 -8.93 14.62
C ASP A 384 -22.01 -9.32 16.05
N HIS A 385 -21.12 -9.20 17.04
CA HIS A 385 -21.46 -9.46 18.44
C HIS A 385 -22.43 -8.43 19.02
N GLN A 386 -22.27 -7.15 18.68
CA GLN A 386 -23.19 -6.09 19.10
C GLN A 386 -24.57 -6.30 18.47
N LYS A 387 -24.63 -6.70 17.20
CA LYS A 387 -25.89 -7.05 16.52
C LYS A 387 -26.56 -8.26 17.17
N ALA A 388 -25.80 -9.31 17.50
CA ALA A 388 -26.31 -10.47 18.23
C ALA A 388 -26.82 -10.11 19.63
N ALA A 389 -26.22 -9.10 20.27
CA ALA A 389 -26.69 -8.53 21.53
C ALA A 389 -27.89 -7.57 21.39
N GLY A 390 -28.47 -7.43 20.19
CA GLY A 390 -29.65 -6.60 19.92
C GLY A 390 -29.35 -5.10 19.81
N LYS A 391 -28.09 -4.71 19.59
CA LYS A 391 -27.73 -3.32 19.27
C LYS A 391 -28.03 -2.99 17.82
N HIS A 392 -28.26 -1.71 17.54
CA HIS A 392 -28.60 -1.20 16.22
C HIS A 392 -27.96 0.17 15.97
N GLY A 393 -27.86 0.56 14.71
CA GLY A 393 -27.35 1.88 14.33
C GLY A 393 -25.90 2.11 14.72
N SER A 394 -25.60 3.28 15.30
CA SER A 394 -24.26 3.68 15.71
C SER A 394 -23.66 2.79 16.80
N ASP A 395 -24.49 2.26 17.70
CA ASP A 395 -24.08 1.38 18.82
C ASP A 395 -23.33 0.12 18.37
N LEU A 396 -23.53 -0.31 17.12
CA LEU A 396 -22.80 -1.45 16.54
C LEU A 396 -21.29 -1.19 16.46
N TYR A 397 -20.88 0.09 16.37
CA TYR A 397 -19.53 0.49 16.01
C TYR A 397 -18.79 1.27 17.10
N THR A 398 -19.49 1.78 18.11
CA THR A 398 -18.94 2.58 19.22
C THR A 398 -17.74 1.91 19.89
N LEU A 399 -17.84 0.59 20.20
CA LEU A 399 -16.73 -0.16 20.79
C LEU A 399 -15.53 -0.25 19.83
N SER A 400 -15.78 -0.49 18.54
CA SER A 400 -14.72 -0.51 17.52
C SER A 400 -13.98 0.82 17.47
N PHE A 401 -14.70 1.95 17.50
CA PHE A 401 -14.09 3.27 17.49
C PHE A 401 -13.28 3.55 18.75
N GLY A 402 -13.75 3.13 19.93
CA GLY A 402 -12.98 3.20 21.18
C GLY A 402 -11.65 2.45 21.09
N ILE A 403 -11.66 1.24 20.49
CA ILE A 403 -10.44 0.47 20.24
C ILE A 403 -9.53 1.19 19.24
N MET A 404 -10.06 1.73 18.13
CA MET A 404 -9.27 2.47 17.16
C MET A 404 -8.61 3.71 17.76
N ILE A 405 -9.30 4.43 18.66
CA ILE A 405 -8.71 5.54 19.42
C ILE A 405 -7.52 5.02 20.25
N GLY A 406 -7.70 3.92 20.99
CA GLY A 406 -6.63 3.30 21.76
C GLY A 406 -5.41 2.90 20.92
N LEU A 407 -5.64 2.26 19.77
CA LEU A 407 -4.58 1.88 18.83
C LEU A 407 -3.84 3.11 18.29
N LEU A 408 -4.55 4.17 17.91
CA LEU A 408 -3.94 5.41 17.44
C LEU A 408 -3.13 6.11 18.54
N VAL A 409 -3.58 6.07 19.80
CA VAL A 409 -2.80 6.56 20.95
C VAL A 409 -1.53 5.73 21.16
N VAL A 410 -1.61 4.41 21.07
CA VAL A 410 -0.42 3.54 21.13
C VAL A 410 0.56 3.87 20.01
N GLY A 411 0.05 4.05 18.78
CA GLY A 411 0.85 4.53 17.65
C GLY A 411 1.49 5.89 17.93
N PHE A 412 0.74 6.83 18.52
CA PHE A 412 1.24 8.17 18.84
C PHE A 412 2.40 8.09 19.83
N VAL A 413 2.25 7.30 20.91
CA VAL A 413 3.32 7.08 21.88
C VAL A 413 4.53 6.42 21.22
N ALA A 414 4.34 5.40 20.38
CA ALA A 414 5.43 4.77 19.64
C ALA A 414 6.18 5.77 18.74
N ASN A 415 5.46 6.69 18.08
CA ASN A 415 6.07 7.78 17.30
C ASN A 415 6.90 8.71 18.18
N GLU A 416 6.43 9.05 19.38
CA GLU A 416 7.19 9.87 20.33
C GLU A 416 8.48 9.20 20.82
N LEU A 417 8.46 7.87 20.95
CA LEU A 417 9.64 7.07 21.32
C LEU A 417 10.67 6.95 20.19
N VAL A 418 10.35 7.32 18.95
CA VAL A 418 11.34 7.36 17.87
C VAL A 418 12.42 8.39 18.18
N ARG A 419 13.66 7.92 18.25
CA ARG A 419 14.89 8.68 18.51
C ARG A 419 15.93 8.38 17.41
N PRO A 420 16.97 9.21 17.23
CA PRO A 420 18.07 8.89 16.31
C PRO A 420 18.66 7.50 16.57
N VAL A 421 19.09 6.82 15.50
CA VAL A 421 19.70 5.48 15.58
C VAL A 421 21.12 5.60 16.14
N ASP A 422 21.45 4.75 17.11
CA ASP A 422 22.77 4.70 17.75
C ASP A 422 23.89 4.42 16.74
N ALA A 423 25.04 5.11 16.90
CA ALA A 423 26.19 5.04 16.02
C ALA A 423 26.75 3.61 15.85
N ARG A 424 26.56 2.72 16.83
CA ARG A 424 26.99 1.31 16.73
C ARG A 424 26.33 0.53 15.59
N HIS A 425 25.18 1.01 15.11
CA HIS A 425 24.45 0.40 13.99
C HIS A 425 24.78 1.04 12.65
N HIS A 426 25.58 2.11 12.64
CA HIS A 426 25.99 2.81 11.42
C HIS A 426 27.05 1.98 10.69
N ILE A 427 26.99 1.97 9.37
CA ILE A 427 28.00 1.33 8.55
C ILE A 427 29.11 2.36 8.27
N PRO A 428 30.40 2.02 8.44
CA PRO A 428 31.48 2.91 8.04
C PRO A 428 31.52 3.07 6.52
N ALA A 429 31.74 4.29 6.02
CA ALA A 429 31.80 4.61 4.59
C ALA A 429 32.73 3.68 3.75
N PRO A 430 33.90 3.23 4.23
CA PRO A 430 34.74 2.27 3.49
C PRO A 430 34.06 0.92 3.24
N ARG A 431 33.22 0.46 4.18
CA ARG A 431 32.50 -0.81 4.06
C ARG A 431 31.35 -0.71 3.05
N GLU A 432 30.74 0.47 2.97
CA GLU A 432 29.72 0.77 1.95
C GLU A 432 30.32 0.82 0.55
N ALA A 433 31.45 1.50 0.38
CA ALA A 433 32.13 1.57 -0.91
C ALA A 433 32.47 0.18 -1.45
N VAL A 434 32.97 -0.72 -0.60
CA VAL A 434 33.27 -2.12 -0.98
C VAL A 434 32.01 -2.91 -1.32
N ASP A 435 30.92 -2.75 -0.56
CA ASP A 435 29.67 -3.43 -0.89
C ASP A 435 29.02 -2.88 -2.16
N VAL A 436 29.15 -1.57 -2.42
CA VAL A 436 28.70 -0.91 -3.65
C VAL A 436 29.55 -1.33 -4.84
N GLU A 437 30.88 -1.41 -4.71
CA GLU A 437 31.78 -1.95 -5.75
C GLU A 437 31.48 -3.42 -6.03
N ARG A 438 31.14 -4.23 -5.02
CA ARG A 438 30.67 -5.61 -5.26
C ARG A 438 29.32 -5.65 -5.97
N GLN A 439 28.50 -4.60 -5.86
CA GLN A 439 27.19 -4.49 -6.50
C GLN A 439 27.27 -3.85 -7.90
N GLN A 440 28.33 -3.11 -8.22
CA GLN A 440 28.61 -2.57 -9.54
C GLN A 440 29.50 -3.57 -10.31
N PRO A 441 29.02 -4.19 -11.40
CA PRO A 441 29.88 -5.10 -12.16
C PRO A 441 31.07 -4.35 -12.76
N ALA A 442 32.25 -4.99 -12.72
CA ALA A 442 33.50 -4.53 -13.33
C ALA A 442 33.40 -4.32 -14.85
#